data_AF-A0A7X4BQG7-F1
#
_entry.id   AF-A0A7X4BQG7-F1
#
_cell.length_a   1.000
_cell.length_b   1.000
_cell.length_c   1.000
_cell.angle_alpha   90.00
_cell.angle_beta   90.00
_cell.angle_gamma   90.00
#
_symmetry.space_group_name_H-M   'P 1'
#
loop_
_entity.id
_entity.type
_entity.pdbx_description
1 polymer ?
#
loop_
_entity_poly.entity_id
_entity_poly.type
_entity_poly.pdbx_seq_one_letter_code
_entity_poly.pdbx_strand_id
1 'polypeptide(L)'
;MKLLTYLTEPQGIIKICSILLVVLVTGCQDDTAVLKKSEELLNAGTPQAAIEELVAFIETAPENPKARMLLGKAYSDVGRYTDAILELQKASQLYVAQPEERIAARLELARTYLKFGDRSSAFRVLRLVQRSTLDPEVLREIIELVGDSYHTKRLTRGDSDNYSPTFSPDGTQIAFASFRLDNGEIYLMDLNGRIQRRVTFTTDFNDSSPAFLTTPNYLFYSSEPKSSREVKVVIQSSGSTPIYAGFHVTHIHSKITRTVLPVSFGARVPRRSPAGNQVIYESNVDGNLELYLLDLAGLDLAQLTPEDVVPKRITFNETDDGSPAFFPDGKRVIFVASRNELNQLYTIDIDGKNEKHFNPNRYGCYNPTVSPDGKTIAYVSARDGDWEIYLIDADGKNERRITSDIGRSIQPAFSPDGRSLAYVSDRSDTFHIYLMSLDRPVTRQDLAKRLQ
;
A
#
# COMPACT_ATOMS: atom_id res chain seq x y z
N MET A 1 -67.04 -17.28 23.03
CA MET A 1 -67.90 -18.48 23.20
C MET A 1 -68.58 -18.76 21.86
N LYS A 2 -68.22 -19.87 21.19
CA LYS A 2 -68.82 -20.59 20.02
C LYS A 2 -69.24 -19.77 18.77
N LEU A 3 -68.66 -19.94 17.56
CA LEU A 3 -68.67 -21.03 16.53
C LEU A 3 -69.98 -21.23 15.73
N LEU A 4 -69.81 -21.32 14.38
CA LEU A 4 -70.73 -21.70 13.27
C LEU A 4 -71.68 -20.59 12.74
N THR A 5 -71.90 -20.40 11.43
CA THR A 5 -72.13 -21.39 10.36
C THR A 5 -71.84 -20.84 8.94
N TYR A 6 -71.58 -21.73 7.99
CA TYR A 6 -71.23 -21.54 6.57
C TYR A 6 -72.46 -21.63 5.64
N LEU A 7 -72.32 -21.07 4.42
CA LEU A 7 -73.05 -21.30 3.14
C LEU A 7 -74.36 -20.54 2.83
N THR A 8 -74.31 -19.70 1.78
CA THR A 8 -75.07 -19.85 0.51
C THR A 8 -74.66 -18.75 -0.51
N GLU A 9 -74.27 -19.18 -1.71
CA GLU A 9 -73.84 -18.41 -2.91
C GLU A 9 -75.01 -17.71 -3.67
N PRO A 10 -74.83 -17.07 -4.86
CA PRO A 10 -73.89 -16.01 -5.25
C PRO A 10 -74.58 -14.96 -6.16
N GLN A 11 -74.94 -13.75 -5.72
CA GLN A 11 -75.25 -12.67 -6.67
C GLN A 11 -74.85 -11.30 -6.13
N GLY A 12 -73.98 -10.61 -6.88
CA GLY A 12 -73.88 -9.16 -6.80
C GLY A 12 -72.55 -8.57 -6.36
N ILE A 13 -71.41 -9.02 -6.91
CA ILE A 13 -70.21 -8.16 -7.00
C ILE A 13 -69.54 -8.36 -8.38
N ILE A 14 -70.30 -8.04 -9.44
CA ILE A 14 -69.76 -7.73 -10.77
C ILE A 14 -70.16 -6.28 -11.04
N LYS A 15 -69.39 -5.35 -10.48
CA LYS A 15 -69.30 -3.92 -10.84
C LYS A 15 -68.51 -3.21 -9.72
N ILE A 16 -67.20 -3.41 -9.72
CA ILE A 16 -66.11 -2.51 -9.27
C ILE A 16 -64.84 -3.34 -9.56
N CYS A 17 -64.51 -3.54 -10.83
CA CYS A 17 -63.25 -4.19 -11.21
C CYS A 17 -62.74 -3.74 -12.59
N SER A 18 -63.15 -2.55 -13.07
CA SER A 18 -62.82 -2.13 -14.44
C SER A 18 -62.37 -0.67 -14.58
N ILE A 19 -62.06 0.03 -13.48
CA ILE A 19 -61.58 1.43 -13.53
C ILE A 19 -60.31 1.63 -12.69
N LEU A 20 -59.51 0.57 -12.46
CA LEU A 20 -58.21 0.71 -11.79
C LEU A 20 -57.09 -0.14 -12.41
N LEU A 21 -57.16 -0.39 -13.74
CA LEU A 21 -56.17 -1.18 -14.45
C LEU A 21 -55.78 -0.61 -15.84
N VAL A 22 -55.81 0.71 -16.02
CA VAL A 22 -55.45 1.35 -17.32
C VAL A 22 -54.55 2.60 -17.16
N VAL A 23 -53.76 2.71 -16.07
CA VAL A 23 -52.76 3.81 -15.93
C VAL A 23 -51.33 3.32 -15.63
N LEU A 24 -51.05 2.01 -15.72
CA LEU A 24 -49.71 1.47 -15.42
C LEU A 24 -48.96 0.84 -16.60
N VAL A 25 -49.42 1.03 -17.85
CA VAL A 25 -48.76 0.42 -19.03
C VAL A 25 -48.20 1.44 -20.03
N THR A 26 -48.54 2.73 -19.94
CA THR A 26 -48.00 3.75 -20.85
C THR A 26 -46.69 4.41 -20.37
N GLY A 27 -46.30 4.25 -19.10
CA GLY A 27 -45.07 4.85 -18.56
C GLY A 27 -43.79 4.04 -18.82
N CYS A 28 -43.86 2.71 -18.86
CA CYS A 28 -42.65 1.88 -19.01
C CYS A 28 -42.08 1.85 -20.44
N GLN A 29 -42.89 2.16 -21.46
CA GLN A 29 -42.46 2.03 -22.86
C GLN A 29 -41.53 3.17 -23.30
N ASP A 30 -41.80 4.41 -22.88
CA ASP A 30 -40.98 5.58 -23.23
C ASP A 30 -39.67 5.65 -22.44
N ASP A 31 -39.69 5.27 -21.16
CA ASP A 31 -38.49 5.24 -20.30
C ASP A 31 -37.39 4.35 -20.87
N THR A 32 -37.77 3.22 -21.46
CA THR A 32 -36.81 2.26 -22.01
C THR A 32 -36.19 2.76 -23.33
N ALA A 33 -36.95 3.54 -24.11
CA ALA A 33 -36.51 4.07 -25.39
C ALA A 33 -35.43 5.15 -25.24
N VAL A 34 -35.62 6.09 -24.28
CA VAL A 34 -34.65 7.16 -24.00
C VAL A 34 -33.32 6.57 -23.51
N LEU A 35 -33.37 5.60 -22.60
CA LEU A 35 -32.17 4.95 -22.08
C LEU A 35 -31.41 4.19 -23.18
N LYS A 36 -32.11 3.46 -24.04
CA LYS A 36 -31.50 2.73 -25.16
C LYS A 36 -30.86 3.69 -26.17
N LYS A 37 -31.57 4.76 -26.56
CA LYS A 37 -31.03 5.80 -27.46
C LYS A 37 -29.78 6.44 -26.88
N SER A 38 -29.78 6.76 -25.59
CA SER A 38 -28.63 7.36 -24.91
C SER A 38 -27.42 6.43 -24.87
N GLU A 39 -27.64 5.13 -24.68
CA GLU A 39 -26.60 4.11 -24.74
C GLU A 39 -25.99 3.98 -26.16
N GLU A 40 -26.83 4.02 -27.19
CA GLU A 40 -26.40 4.07 -28.60
C GLU A 40 -25.56 5.32 -28.91
N LEU A 41 -25.99 6.50 -28.42
CA LEU A 41 -25.26 7.75 -28.59
C LEU A 41 -23.87 7.72 -27.92
N LEU A 42 -23.76 7.11 -26.75
CA LEU A 42 -22.46 6.93 -26.08
C LEU A 42 -21.55 5.97 -26.84
N ASN A 43 -22.09 4.85 -27.32
CA ASN A 43 -21.33 3.88 -28.12
C ASN A 43 -20.90 4.46 -29.47
N ALA A 44 -21.66 5.40 -30.02
CA ALA A 44 -21.32 6.15 -31.24
C ALA A 44 -20.31 7.29 -31.01
N GLY A 45 -19.85 7.52 -29.77
CA GLY A 45 -18.91 8.60 -29.46
C GLY A 45 -19.53 9.99 -29.47
N THR A 46 -20.83 10.10 -29.20
CA THR A 46 -21.60 11.37 -29.17
C THR A 46 -22.14 11.69 -27.77
N PRO A 47 -21.27 11.83 -26.75
CA PRO A 47 -21.70 11.96 -25.35
C PRO A 47 -22.51 13.23 -25.08
N GLN A 48 -22.29 14.32 -25.83
CA GLN A 48 -23.05 15.56 -25.65
C GLN A 48 -24.54 15.40 -25.97
N ALA A 49 -24.88 14.65 -27.02
CA ALA A 49 -26.27 14.36 -27.37
C ALA A 49 -26.93 13.45 -26.31
N ALA A 50 -26.18 12.49 -25.76
CA ALA A 50 -26.66 11.65 -24.67
C ALA A 50 -26.95 12.48 -23.40
N ILE A 51 -26.11 13.48 -23.07
CA ILE A 51 -26.32 14.39 -21.94
C ILE A 51 -27.66 15.12 -22.06
N GLU A 52 -27.96 15.69 -23.22
CA GLU A 52 -29.18 16.47 -23.46
C GLU A 52 -30.44 15.63 -23.20
N GLU A 53 -30.48 14.41 -23.71
CA GLU A 53 -31.59 13.47 -23.52
C GLU A 53 -31.71 13.01 -22.05
N LEU A 54 -30.58 12.67 -21.42
CA LEU A 54 -30.55 12.12 -20.07
C LEU A 54 -30.85 13.16 -18.98
N VAL A 55 -30.44 14.42 -19.17
CA VAL A 55 -30.77 15.51 -18.23
C VAL A 55 -32.28 15.72 -18.19
N ALA A 56 -32.93 15.82 -19.35
CA ALA A 56 -34.38 15.98 -19.43
C ALA A 56 -35.12 14.77 -18.80
N PHE A 57 -34.64 13.55 -19.05
CA PHE A 57 -35.23 12.35 -18.47
C PHE A 57 -35.08 12.27 -16.94
N ILE A 58 -33.94 12.68 -16.40
CA ILE A 58 -33.68 12.65 -14.96
C ILE A 58 -34.53 13.67 -14.19
N GLU A 59 -34.96 14.77 -14.83
CA GLU A 59 -35.92 15.70 -14.21
C GLU A 59 -37.26 15.02 -13.90
N THR A 60 -37.72 14.10 -14.76
CA THR A 60 -38.97 13.36 -14.56
C THR A 60 -38.79 12.05 -13.78
N ALA A 61 -37.59 11.46 -13.81
CA ALA A 61 -37.27 10.18 -13.16
C ALA A 61 -35.93 10.24 -12.37
N PRO A 62 -35.83 11.05 -11.30
CA PRO A 62 -34.56 11.32 -10.61
C PRO A 62 -33.94 10.09 -9.93
N GLU A 63 -34.74 9.09 -9.58
CA GLU A 63 -34.31 7.86 -8.90
C GLU A 63 -34.01 6.71 -9.88
N ASN A 64 -33.96 6.97 -11.19
CA ASN A 64 -33.64 5.94 -12.18
C ASN A 64 -32.12 5.65 -12.19
N PRO A 65 -31.65 4.49 -11.71
CA PRO A 65 -30.22 4.22 -11.56
C PRO A 65 -29.49 4.11 -12.91
N LYS A 66 -30.15 3.58 -13.95
CA LYS A 66 -29.54 3.43 -15.28
C LYS A 66 -29.36 4.79 -15.96
N ALA A 67 -30.34 5.69 -15.84
CA ALA A 67 -30.21 7.06 -16.34
C ALA A 67 -29.02 7.79 -15.70
N ARG A 68 -28.91 7.72 -14.36
CA ARG A 68 -27.81 8.29 -13.58
C ARG A 68 -26.46 7.73 -14.01
N MET A 69 -26.38 6.41 -14.21
CA MET A 69 -25.15 5.74 -14.67
C MET A 69 -24.72 6.21 -16.06
N LEU A 70 -25.65 6.23 -17.03
CA LEU A 70 -25.36 6.69 -18.40
C LEU A 70 -24.99 8.17 -18.43
N LEU A 71 -25.65 9.02 -17.63
CA LEU A 71 -25.34 10.45 -17.56
C LEU A 71 -23.95 10.66 -16.96
N GLY A 72 -23.61 9.90 -15.92
CA GLY A 72 -22.30 9.90 -15.32
C GLY A 72 -21.19 9.53 -16.31
N LYS A 73 -21.40 8.47 -17.12
CA LYS A 73 -20.48 8.09 -18.20
C LYS A 73 -20.34 9.20 -19.24
N ALA A 74 -21.46 9.78 -19.68
CA ALA A 74 -21.47 10.87 -20.66
C ALA A 74 -20.68 12.09 -20.17
N TYR A 75 -20.87 12.49 -18.90
CA TYR A 75 -20.09 13.55 -18.27
C TYR A 75 -18.59 13.22 -18.17
N SER A 76 -18.24 11.97 -17.84
CA SER A 76 -16.85 11.51 -17.80
C SER A 76 -16.17 11.62 -19.17
N ASP A 77 -16.89 11.28 -20.25
CA ASP A 77 -16.39 11.31 -21.63
C ASP A 77 -16.16 12.73 -22.15
N VAL A 78 -16.89 13.73 -21.66
CA VAL A 78 -16.67 15.16 -21.99
C VAL A 78 -15.78 15.90 -20.98
N GLY A 79 -15.18 15.20 -20.02
CA GLY A 79 -14.27 15.78 -19.02
C GLY A 79 -14.96 16.52 -17.87
N ARG A 80 -16.29 16.40 -17.72
CA ARG A 80 -17.06 16.96 -16.59
C ARG A 80 -17.01 16.02 -15.38
N TYR A 81 -15.82 15.79 -14.84
CA TYR A 81 -15.58 14.75 -13.84
C TYR A 81 -16.35 14.94 -12.52
N THR A 82 -16.51 16.18 -12.04
CA THR A 82 -17.27 16.45 -10.81
C THR A 82 -18.75 16.05 -10.96
N ASP A 83 -19.36 16.38 -12.09
CA ASP A 83 -20.74 15.99 -12.40
C ASP A 83 -20.84 14.47 -12.58
N ALA A 84 -19.89 13.88 -13.29
CA ALA A 84 -19.82 12.43 -13.48
C ALA A 84 -19.77 11.67 -12.16
N ILE A 85 -18.89 12.08 -11.24
CA ILE A 85 -18.74 11.48 -9.91
C ILE A 85 -20.05 11.53 -9.13
N LEU A 86 -20.73 12.67 -9.13
CA LEU A 86 -22.01 12.85 -8.43
C LEU A 86 -23.08 11.88 -8.96
N GLU A 87 -23.22 11.78 -10.27
CA GLU A 87 -24.24 10.93 -10.90
C GLU A 87 -23.93 9.44 -10.72
N LEU A 88 -22.66 9.03 -10.82
CA LEU A 88 -22.23 7.65 -10.61
C LEU A 88 -22.35 7.22 -9.13
N GLN A 89 -22.10 8.12 -8.17
CA GLN A 89 -22.36 7.85 -6.76
C GLN A 89 -23.84 7.57 -6.52
N LYS A 90 -24.75 8.41 -7.02
CA LYS A 90 -26.19 8.19 -6.94
C LYS A 90 -26.60 6.87 -7.58
N ALA A 91 -26.15 6.60 -8.81
CA ALA A 91 -26.43 5.35 -9.51
C ALA A 91 -26.05 4.12 -8.67
N SER A 92 -24.84 4.11 -8.10
CA SER A 92 -24.35 3.00 -7.28
C SER A 92 -25.16 2.78 -6.00
N GLN A 93 -25.74 3.85 -5.42
CA GLN A 93 -26.59 3.76 -4.23
C GLN A 93 -28.00 3.25 -4.57
N LEU A 94 -28.51 3.62 -5.74
CA LEU A 94 -29.85 3.27 -6.21
C LEU A 94 -29.96 1.81 -6.69
N TYR A 95 -28.86 1.21 -7.15
CA TYR A 95 -28.79 -0.23 -7.46
C TYR A 95 -28.82 -1.11 -6.20
N VAL A 96 -29.91 -1.08 -5.41
CA VAL A 96 -30.02 -1.76 -4.10
C VAL A 96 -30.14 -3.28 -4.24
N ALA A 97 -30.95 -3.76 -5.20
CA ALA A 97 -31.22 -5.18 -5.42
C ALA A 97 -30.56 -5.74 -6.70
N GLN A 98 -29.62 -4.98 -7.27
CA GLN A 98 -28.99 -5.22 -8.56
C GLN A 98 -27.46 -5.19 -8.39
N PRO A 99 -26.86 -6.28 -7.86
CA PRO A 99 -25.46 -6.28 -7.44
C PRO A 99 -24.48 -6.14 -8.62
N GLU A 100 -24.80 -6.71 -9.78
CA GLU A 100 -23.98 -6.63 -10.99
C GLU A 100 -23.93 -5.19 -11.53
N GLU A 101 -25.09 -4.53 -11.62
CA GLU A 101 -25.20 -3.15 -12.06
C GLU A 101 -24.58 -2.18 -11.04
N ARG A 102 -24.71 -2.48 -9.74
CA ARG A 102 -23.99 -1.72 -8.70
C ARG A 102 -22.48 -1.82 -8.89
N ILE A 103 -21.96 -3.00 -9.20
CA ILE A 103 -20.54 -3.21 -9.48
C ILE A 103 -20.12 -2.41 -10.72
N ALA A 104 -20.87 -2.48 -11.81
CA ALA A 104 -20.61 -1.72 -13.02
C ALA A 104 -20.57 -0.20 -12.77
N ALA A 105 -21.56 0.33 -12.02
CA ALA A 105 -21.59 1.75 -11.64
C ALA A 105 -20.37 2.15 -10.78
N ARG A 106 -19.92 1.26 -9.87
CA ARG A 106 -18.73 1.50 -9.04
C ARG A 106 -17.43 1.42 -9.85
N LEU A 107 -17.33 0.52 -10.82
CA LEU A 107 -16.19 0.45 -11.72
C LEU A 107 -16.07 1.72 -12.57
N GLU A 108 -17.18 2.20 -13.13
CA GLU A 108 -17.20 3.46 -13.87
C GLU A 108 -16.88 4.67 -12.98
N LEU A 109 -17.38 4.67 -11.74
CA LEU A 109 -17.02 5.67 -10.73
C LEU A 109 -15.51 5.66 -10.46
N ALA A 110 -14.91 4.48 -10.28
CA ALA A 110 -13.47 4.35 -10.07
C ALA A 110 -12.66 4.82 -11.29
N ARG A 111 -13.06 4.47 -12.51
CA ARG A 111 -12.44 4.98 -13.75
C ARG A 111 -12.48 6.50 -13.81
N THR A 112 -13.62 7.08 -13.45
CA THR A 112 -13.82 8.54 -13.43
C THR A 112 -12.91 9.20 -12.38
N TYR A 113 -12.80 8.64 -11.17
CA TYR A 113 -11.84 9.10 -10.18
C TYR A 113 -10.38 9.03 -10.67
N LEU A 114 -10.00 7.95 -11.36
CA LEU A 114 -8.66 7.80 -11.94
C LEU A 114 -8.39 8.87 -13.03
N LYS A 115 -9.37 9.14 -13.91
CA LYS A 115 -9.28 10.23 -14.92
C LYS A 115 -9.18 11.61 -14.26
N PHE A 116 -9.90 11.82 -13.15
CA PHE A 116 -9.88 13.07 -12.38
C PHE A 116 -8.58 13.28 -11.58
N GLY A 117 -7.79 12.22 -11.37
CA GLY A 117 -6.56 12.25 -10.57
C GLY A 117 -6.76 11.94 -9.07
N ASP A 118 -7.97 11.55 -8.64
CA ASP A 118 -8.27 11.16 -7.27
C ASP A 118 -8.15 9.63 -7.08
N ARG A 119 -6.90 9.14 -7.08
CA ARG A 119 -6.61 7.70 -6.90
C ARG A 119 -7.08 7.16 -5.54
N SER A 120 -7.02 7.97 -4.48
CA SER A 120 -7.47 7.56 -3.14
C SER A 120 -8.95 7.16 -3.15
N SER A 121 -9.81 7.99 -3.74
CA SER A 121 -11.22 7.66 -3.90
C SER A 121 -11.44 6.48 -4.86
N ALA A 122 -10.69 6.40 -5.96
CA ALA A 122 -10.76 5.25 -6.86
C ALA A 122 -10.47 3.93 -6.12
N PHE A 123 -9.38 3.86 -5.35
CA PHE A 123 -8.98 2.68 -4.60
C PHE A 123 -10.00 2.27 -3.55
N ARG A 124 -10.58 3.23 -2.83
CA ARG A 124 -11.66 2.96 -1.88
C ARG A 124 -12.85 2.30 -2.57
N VAL A 125 -13.23 2.76 -3.76
CA VAL A 125 -14.32 2.17 -4.54
C VAL A 125 -13.95 0.79 -5.08
N LEU A 126 -12.75 0.63 -5.66
CA LEU A 126 -12.30 -0.65 -6.20
C LEU A 126 -12.17 -1.72 -5.10
N ARG A 127 -11.74 -1.36 -3.89
CA ARG A 127 -11.71 -2.27 -2.73
C ARG A 127 -13.11 -2.75 -2.34
N LEU A 128 -14.12 -1.88 -2.42
CA LEU A 128 -15.51 -2.28 -2.20
C LEU A 128 -16.00 -3.23 -3.29
N VAL A 129 -15.61 -3.00 -4.55
CA VAL A 129 -15.95 -3.91 -5.67
C VAL A 129 -15.29 -5.27 -5.45
N GLN A 130 -13.98 -5.31 -5.21
CA GLN A 130 -13.19 -6.52 -5.01
C GLN A 130 -13.73 -7.40 -3.87
N ARG A 131 -14.20 -6.80 -2.76
CA ARG A 131 -14.82 -7.54 -1.65
C ARG A 131 -16.23 -8.02 -1.93
N SER A 132 -16.89 -7.48 -2.95
CA SER A 132 -18.30 -7.76 -3.27
C SER A 132 -18.50 -8.81 -4.35
N THR A 133 -17.44 -9.30 -4.99
CA THR A 133 -17.55 -10.28 -6.08
C THR A 133 -16.38 -11.25 -6.12
N LEU A 134 -16.62 -12.42 -6.71
CA LEU A 134 -15.61 -13.39 -7.11
C LEU A 134 -15.56 -13.55 -8.64
N ASP A 135 -16.28 -12.69 -9.38
CA ASP A 135 -16.31 -12.72 -10.84
C ASP A 135 -14.91 -12.44 -11.42
N PRO A 136 -14.31 -13.39 -12.15
CA PRO A 136 -12.98 -13.24 -12.70
C PRO A 136 -12.86 -12.07 -13.69
N GLU A 137 -13.91 -11.71 -14.44
CA GLU A 137 -13.85 -10.61 -15.40
C GLU A 137 -13.83 -9.25 -14.71
N VAL A 138 -14.59 -9.09 -13.61
CA VAL A 138 -14.53 -7.89 -12.78
C VAL A 138 -13.16 -7.76 -12.11
N LEU A 139 -12.63 -8.85 -11.57
CA LEU A 139 -11.28 -8.85 -10.96
C LEU A 139 -10.21 -8.53 -12.00
N ARG A 140 -10.37 -8.99 -13.25
CA ARG A 140 -9.53 -8.63 -14.39
C ARG A 140 -9.55 -7.13 -14.66
N GLU A 141 -10.74 -6.54 -14.72
CA GLU A 141 -10.90 -5.11 -14.98
C GLU A 141 -10.19 -4.26 -13.92
N ILE A 142 -10.27 -4.65 -12.65
CA ILE A 142 -9.54 -4.00 -11.57
C ILE A 142 -8.02 -4.08 -11.81
N ILE A 143 -7.50 -5.25 -12.15
CA ILE A 143 -6.06 -5.45 -12.44
C ILE A 143 -5.61 -4.60 -13.64
N GLU A 144 -6.44 -4.45 -14.66
CA GLU A 144 -6.12 -3.58 -15.81
C GLU A 144 -6.12 -2.10 -15.44
N LEU A 145 -6.95 -1.69 -14.49
CA LEU A 145 -7.03 -0.30 -14.03
C LEU A 145 -5.85 0.08 -13.14
N VAL A 146 -5.42 -0.83 -12.25
CA VAL A 146 -4.49 -0.50 -11.16
C VAL A 146 -3.39 -1.53 -10.95
N GLY A 147 -3.16 -2.50 -11.83
CA GLY A 147 -2.10 -3.51 -11.66
C GLY A 147 -0.68 -2.92 -11.54
N ASP A 148 0.18 -3.58 -10.78
CA ASP A 148 1.60 -3.22 -10.66
C ASP A 148 2.35 -3.35 -11.99
N SER A 149 3.46 -2.63 -12.14
CA SER A 149 4.28 -2.62 -13.36
C SER A 149 5.20 -3.85 -13.52
N TYR A 150 5.20 -4.76 -12.55
CA TYR A 150 6.07 -5.95 -12.48
C TYR A 150 5.30 -7.18 -12.00
N HIS A 151 5.80 -8.37 -12.29
CA HIS A 151 5.25 -9.60 -11.72
C HIS A 151 5.44 -9.60 -10.20
N THR A 152 4.35 -9.75 -9.45
CA THR A 152 4.37 -9.80 -7.99
C THR A 152 3.80 -11.11 -7.45
N LYS A 153 4.35 -11.57 -6.33
CA LYS A 153 3.90 -12.75 -5.59
C LYS A 153 3.79 -12.41 -4.11
N ARG A 154 2.63 -12.70 -3.51
CA ARG A 154 2.45 -12.61 -2.05
C ARG A 154 3.21 -13.75 -1.36
N LEU A 155 4.06 -13.42 -0.38
CA LEU A 155 4.84 -14.38 0.39
C LEU A 155 4.18 -14.74 1.73
N THR A 156 3.62 -13.78 2.45
CA THR A 156 2.94 -14.05 3.74
C THR A 156 1.42 -14.07 3.60
N ARG A 157 0.73 -14.86 4.42
CA ARG A 157 -0.74 -15.04 4.42
C ARG A 157 -1.30 -15.01 5.85
N GLY A 158 -2.62 -14.95 5.98
CA GLY A 158 -3.35 -14.85 7.25
C GLY A 158 -3.75 -13.42 7.59
N ASP A 159 -4.29 -13.21 8.79
CA ASP A 159 -4.91 -11.95 9.22
C ASP A 159 -4.01 -11.13 10.15
N SER A 160 -2.70 -11.25 9.95
CA SER A 160 -1.71 -10.61 10.81
C SER A 160 -0.70 -9.84 9.98
N ASP A 161 -0.28 -8.70 10.51
CA ASP A 161 0.65 -7.83 9.83
C ASP A 161 2.08 -8.39 9.80
N ASN A 162 2.79 -8.12 8.71
CA ASN A 162 4.16 -8.52 8.47
C ASN A 162 4.93 -7.33 7.87
N TYR A 163 6.08 -7.02 8.44
CA TYR A 163 6.84 -5.81 8.14
C TYR A 163 8.33 -6.05 7.98
N SER A 164 9.02 -5.05 7.44
CA SER A 164 10.47 -4.92 7.40
C SER A 164 11.18 -6.15 6.80
N PRO A 165 10.82 -6.59 5.58
CA PRO A 165 11.53 -7.67 4.92
C PRO A 165 12.97 -7.26 4.64
N THR A 166 13.91 -8.17 4.88
CA THR A 166 15.32 -8.04 4.48
C THR A 166 15.83 -9.37 3.95
N PHE A 167 16.66 -9.34 2.91
CA PHE A 167 17.23 -10.56 2.36
C PHE A 167 18.47 -11.00 3.14
N SER A 168 18.65 -12.32 3.24
CA SER A 168 19.94 -12.89 3.64
C SER A 168 21.03 -12.52 2.63
N PRO A 169 22.32 -12.47 3.02
CA PRO A 169 23.40 -12.06 2.11
C PRO A 169 23.53 -12.94 0.87
N ASP A 170 23.19 -14.23 0.99
CA ASP A 170 23.18 -15.20 -0.12
C ASP A 170 21.89 -15.13 -0.97
N GLY A 171 20.92 -14.31 -0.57
CA GLY A 171 19.65 -14.12 -1.26
C GLY A 171 18.67 -15.27 -1.13
N THR A 172 18.94 -16.31 -0.33
CA THR A 172 18.10 -17.51 -0.26
C THR A 172 16.93 -17.40 0.71
N GLN A 173 16.97 -16.44 1.64
CA GLN A 173 15.99 -16.24 2.69
C GLN A 173 15.60 -14.77 2.86
N ILE A 174 14.44 -14.56 3.48
CA ILE A 174 13.99 -13.25 3.94
C ILE A 174 13.76 -13.33 5.45
N ALA A 175 14.38 -12.41 6.20
CA ALA A 175 14.01 -12.12 7.58
C ALA A 175 12.97 -11.00 7.61
N PHE A 176 12.00 -11.10 8.53
CA PHE A 176 10.94 -10.10 8.64
C PHE A 176 10.28 -10.15 10.02
N ALA A 177 9.60 -9.06 10.38
CA ALA A 177 8.80 -8.97 11.60
C ALA A 177 7.36 -9.42 11.34
N SER A 178 6.77 -10.22 12.23
CA SER A 178 5.39 -10.68 12.11
C SER A 178 4.65 -10.57 13.43
N PHE A 179 3.44 -10.02 13.38
CA PHE A 179 2.51 -9.89 14.50
C PHE A 179 1.48 -11.02 14.51
N ARG A 180 1.88 -12.22 14.06
CA ARG A 180 1.00 -13.40 14.00
C ARG A 180 0.67 -14.01 15.36
N LEU A 181 1.36 -13.55 16.40
CA LEU A 181 1.14 -13.86 17.80
C LEU A 181 0.87 -12.54 18.54
N ASP A 182 0.97 -12.55 19.86
CA ASP A 182 0.66 -11.38 20.70
C ASP A 182 1.64 -10.19 20.53
N ASN A 183 2.71 -10.34 19.75
CA ASN A 183 3.70 -9.31 19.48
C ASN A 183 4.49 -9.50 18.19
N GLY A 184 5.19 -8.43 17.83
CA GLY A 184 6.16 -8.44 16.74
C GLY A 184 7.32 -9.36 17.08
N GLU A 185 7.56 -10.33 16.22
CA GLU A 185 8.64 -11.30 16.33
C GLU A 185 9.33 -11.48 14.99
N ILE A 186 10.61 -11.78 15.01
CA ILE A 186 11.40 -12.00 13.80
C ILE A 186 11.28 -13.45 13.34
N TYR A 187 10.94 -13.61 12.07
CA TYR A 187 10.86 -14.90 11.38
C TYR A 187 11.77 -14.92 10.16
N LEU A 188 12.17 -16.13 9.77
CA LEU A 188 12.83 -16.43 8.51
C LEU A 188 11.90 -17.21 7.61
N MET A 189 11.86 -16.84 6.33
CA MET A 189 11.18 -17.60 5.29
C MET A 189 12.08 -17.78 4.07
N ASP A 190 11.78 -18.80 3.26
CA ASP A 190 12.33 -18.88 1.91
C ASP A 190 11.60 -17.92 0.94
N LEU A 191 12.14 -17.80 -0.28
CA LEU A 191 11.53 -16.96 -1.33
C LEU A 191 10.19 -17.50 -1.87
N ASN A 192 9.74 -18.65 -1.39
CA ASN A 192 8.41 -19.18 -1.67
C ASN A 192 7.38 -18.82 -0.60
N GLY A 193 7.79 -18.15 0.47
CA GLY A 193 6.93 -17.74 1.58
C GLY A 193 6.78 -18.81 2.65
N ARG A 194 7.51 -19.92 2.57
CA ARG A 194 7.49 -20.94 3.62
C ARG A 194 8.34 -20.47 4.79
N ILE A 195 7.70 -20.34 5.94
CA ILE A 195 8.38 -20.04 7.21
C ILE A 195 9.31 -21.19 7.55
N GLN A 196 10.60 -20.88 7.67
CA GLN A 196 11.64 -21.83 8.02
C GLN A 196 11.91 -21.81 9.54
N ARG A 197 11.77 -20.64 10.17
CA ARG A 197 12.16 -20.45 11.58
C ARG A 197 11.50 -19.21 12.20
N ARG A 198 11.17 -19.29 13.50
CA ARG A 198 11.03 -18.12 14.39
C ARG A 198 12.35 -17.89 15.11
N VAL A 199 12.86 -16.65 15.09
CA VAL A 199 14.18 -16.28 15.61
C VAL A 199 14.07 -15.74 17.04
N THR A 200 13.15 -14.82 17.28
CA THR A 200 12.95 -14.16 18.58
C THR A 200 11.74 -14.75 19.32
N PHE A 201 11.74 -14.63 20.64
CA PHE A 201 10.74 -15.24 21.54
C PHE A 201 10.52 -14.32 22.76
N THR A 202 10.01 -13.12 22.53
CA THR A 202 9.75 -12.10 23.55
C THR A 202 8.29 -12.10 24.02
N THR A 203 8.06 -11.70 25.28
CA THR A 203 6.71 -11.64 25.89
C THR A 203 6.19 -10.23 26.05
N ASP A 204 7.08 -9.24 26.16
CA ASP A 204 6.76 -7.86 26.52
C ASP A 204 7.36 -6.84 25.53
N PHE A 205 7.94 -7.32 24.44
CA PHE A 205 8.57 -6.51 23.41
C PHE A 205 8.01 -6.83 22.02
N ASN A 206 8.11 -5.85 21.12
CA ASN A 206 7.94 -6.00 19.70
C ASN A 206 9.33 -5.95 19.05
N ASP A 207 9.74 -7.04 18.44
CA ASP A 207 10.97 -7.12 17.66
C ASP A 207 10.68 -6.81 16.19
N SER A 208 11.45 -5.88 15.61
CA SER A 208 11.20 -5.38 14.26
C SER A 208 12.48 -4.97 13.52
N SER A 209 12.35 -4.57 12.25
CA SER A 209 13.47 -4.07 11.44
C SER A 209 14.72 -4.96 11.43
N PRO A 210 14.60 -6.28 11.14
CA PRO A 210 15.76 -7.16 11.13
C PRO A 210 16.76 -6.79 10.03
N ALA A 211 18.04 -7.06 10.28
CA ALA A 211 19.14 -6.93 9.33
C ALA A 211 20.16 -8.06 9.56
N PHE A 212 20.54 -8.79 8.50
CA PHE A 212 21.58 -9.82 8.56
C PHE A 212 22.98 -9.22 8.71
N LEU A 213 23.83 -9.70 9.61
CA LEU A 213 25.21 -9.22 9.71
C LEU A 213 26.18 -9.95 8.75
N THR A 214 27.48 -9.68 8.88
CA THR A 214 28.61 -10.30 8.12
C THR A 214 28.54 -11.81 8.04
N THR A 215 28.22 -12.47 9.15
CA THR A 215 27.92 -13.90 9.15
C THR A 215 26.42 -14.06 9.00
N PRO A 216 25.94 -14.93 8.09
CA PRO A 216 24.50 -15.14 7.88
C PRO A 216 23.81 -15.74 9.12
N ASN A 217 24.58 -16.03 10.16
CA ASN A 217 24.14 -16.62 11.42
C ASN A 217 23.63 -15.60 12.43
N TYR A 218 23.86 -14.29 12.24
CA TYR A 218 23.41 -13.26 13.17
C TYR A 218 22.42 -12.29 12.53
N LEU A 219 21.40 -11.94 13.31
CA LEU A 219 20.44 -10.88 13.00
C LEU A 219 20.58 -9.75 14.02
N PHE A 220 20.65 -8.54 13.51
CA PHE A 220 20.53 -7.29 14.25
C PHE A 220 19.11 -6.76 14.08
N TYR A 221 18.46 -6.28 15.13
CA TYR A 221 17.06 -5.84 15.06
C TYR A 221 16.71 -4.83 16.14
N SER A 222 15.62 -4.09 15.92
CA SER A 222 14.99 -3.21 16.91
C SER A 222 14.15 -4.02 17.88
N SER A 223 14.19 -3.67 19.16
CA SER A 223 13.28 -4.19 20.18
C SER A 223 12.72 -3.04 21.02
N GLU A 224 11.38 -3.02 21.14
CA GLU A 224 10.63 -1.95 21.81
C GLU A 224 9.55 -2.54 22.73
N PRO A 225 9.32 -2.02 23.95
CA PRO A 225 8.26 -2.52 24.82
C PRO A 225 6.87 -2.45 24.17
N LYS A 226 6.02 -3.46 24.41
CA LYS A 226 4.63 -3.50 23.88
C LYS A 226 3.75 -2.34 24.32
N SER A 227 4.01 -1.79 25.50
CA SER A 227 3.27 -0.65 26.06
C SER A 227 3.61 0.67 25.38
N SER A 228 4.67 0.71 24.58
CA SER A 228 4.97 1.88 23.74
C SER A 228 3.79 2.13 22.79
N ARG A 229 3.49 3.41 22.56
CA ARG A 229 2.44 3.83 21.63
C ARG A 229 2.92 3.78 20.17
N GLU A 230 3.91 2.94 19.83
CA GLU A 230 4.45 2.95 18.48
C GLU A 230 3.37 2.59 17.45
N VAL A 231 3.39 3.34 16.36
CA VAL A 231 2.72 2.96 15.12
C VAL A 231 3.42 1.69 14.64
N LYS A 232 2.68 0.58 14.49
CA LYS A 232 3.18 -0.71 13.95
C LYS A 232 3.92 -0.59 12.60
N VAL A 233 3.92 0.60 12.00
CA VAL A 233 4.52 0.98 10.72
C VAL A 233 5.25 2.31 10.87
N VAL A 234 6.58 2.30 10.84
CA VAL A 234 7.37 3.53 10.65
C VAL A 234 7.50 3.79 9.14
N ILE A 235 6.48 4.45 8.58
CA ILE A 235 6.57 5.00 7.22
C ILE A 235 7.23 6.38 7.28
N GLN A 236 6.89 7.16 8.31
CA GLN A 236 7.43 8.48 8.60
C GLN A 236 7.98 8.47 10.03
N SER A 237 9.27 8.72 10.17
CA SER A 237 9.91 8.98 11.45
C SER A 237 9.74 10.45 11.82
N SER A 238 9.55 10.75 13.10
CA SER A 238 9.43 12.11 13.64
C SER A 238 10.18 12.17 14.97
N GLY A 239 11.08 13.13 15.15
CA GLY A 239 11.90 13.28 16.35
C GLY A 239 11.17 13.83 17.56
N SER A 240 10.00 14.43 17.33
CA SER A 240 9.10 14.91 18.39
C SER A 240 8.50 13.79 19.27
N THR A 241 8.61 12.52 18.87
CA THR A 241 8.09 11.39 19.65
C THR A 241 9.22 10.70 20.40
N PRO A 242 9.15 10.56 21.74
CA PRO A 242 10.12 9.77 22.48
C PRO A 242 10.31 8.38 21.87
N ILE A 243 11.56 7.96 21.69
CA ILE A 243 11.89 6.64 21.19
C ILE A 243 12.17 5.73 22.40
N TYR A 244 11.37 4.69 22.56
CA TYR A 244 11.60 3.64 23.56
C TYR A 244 11.98 2.34 22.85
N ALA A 245 13.05 2.38 22.08
CA ALA A 245 13.55 1.25 21.31
C ALA A 245 15.07 1.13 21.47
N GLY A 246 15.54 -0.10 21.54
CA GLY A 246 16.96 -0.46 21.58
C GLY A 246 17.29 -1.48 20.50
N PHE A 247 18.55 -1.88 20.45
CA PHE A 247 19.02 -2.86 19.50
C PHE A 247 19.53 -4.11 20.17
N HIS A 248 19.22 -5.24 19.57
CA HIS A 248 19.76 -6.53 19.93
C HIS A 248 20.41 -7.20 18.73
N VAL A 249 21.35 -8.09 19.04
CA VAL A 249 21.94 -9.01 18.08
C VAL A 249 21.71 -10.44 18.56
N THR A 250 21.19 -11.29 17.69
CA THR A 250 20.85 -12.69 18.01
C THR A 250 21.48 -13.64 17.01
N HIS A 251 22.16 -14.67 17.52
CA HIS A 251 22.59 -15.79 16.71
C HIS A 251 21.39 -16.69 16.38
N ILE A 252 21.07 -16.85 15.09
CA ILE A 252 19.88 -17.53 14.55
C ILE A 252 19.75 -18.99 15.02
N HIS A 253 20.87 -19.72 15.13
CA HIS A 253 20.87 -21.14 15.52
C HIS A 253 20.95 -21.37 17.03
N SER A 254 21.97 -20.83 17.71
CA SER A 254 22.15 -21.00 19.16
C SER A 254 21.20 -20.16 20.00
N LYS A 255 20.55 -19.14 19.42
CA LYS A 255 19.64 -18.18 20.08
C LYS A 255 20.31 -17.36 21.18
N ILE A 256 21.64 -17.24 21.15
CA ILE A 256 22.36 -16.32 22.01
C ILE A 256 22.03 -14.91 21.56
N THR A 257 21.40 -14.14 22.43
CA THR A 257 21.00 -12.74 22.22
C THR A 257 21.81 -11.82 23.11
N ARG A 258 22.31 -10.74 22.54
CA ARG A 258 23.02 -9.66 23.23
C ARG A 258 22.34 -8.32 22.97
N THR A 259 22.28 -7.50 24.00
CA THR A 259 21.86 -6.10 23.87
C THR A 259 23.03 -5.31 23.31
N VAL A 260 22.81 -4.61 22.20
CA VAL A 260 23.78 -3.71 21.58
C VAL A 260 23.57 -2.30 22.10
N LEU A 261 22.35 -1.78 21.97
CA LEU A 261 21.96 -0.50 22.56
C LEU A 261 20.73 -0.72 23.45
N PRO A 262 20.74 -0.20 24.70
CA PRO A 262 19.59 -0.33 25.57
C PRO A 262 18.42 0.52 25.04
N VAL A 263 17.20 0.14 25.41
CA VAL A 263 15.96 0.85 25.06
C VAL A 263 15.99 2.32 25.46
N SER A 264 16.67 2.65 26.56
CA SER A 264 16.84 4.02 27.03
C SER A 264 17.68 4.91 26.12
N PHE A 265 18.43 4.33 25.17
CA PHE A 265 19.18 5.10 24.17
C PHE A 265 18.25 5.68 23.11
N GLY A 266 17.16 4.98 22.77
CA GLY A 266 16.17 5.45 21.81
C GLY A 266 16.67 5.41 20.36
N ALA A 267 16.77 4.22 19.78
CA ALA A 267 17.25 4.01 18.41
C ALA A 267 16.29 3.14 17.58
N ARG A 268 16.13 3.44 16.27
CA ARG A 268 15.25 2.70 15.35
C ARG A 268 15.85 2.52 13.96
N VAL A 269 15.16 1.72 13.14
CA VAL A 269 15.42 1.52 11.71
C VAL A 269 16.90 1.19 11.41
N PRO A 270 17.47 0.14 12.03
CA PRO A 270 18.85 -0.22 11.76
C PRO A 270 19.00 -0.72 10.32
N ARG A 271 20.09 -0.29 9.69
CA ARG A 271 20.43 -0.60 8.31
C ARG A 271 21.90 -0.94 8.23
N ARG A 272 22.20 -2.14 7.76
CA ARG A 272 23.57 -2.64 7.68
C ARG A 272 24.35 -2.04 6.52
N SER A 273 25.66 -1.92 6.69
CA SER A 273 26.57 -1.69 5.57
C SER A 273 26.60 -2.93 4.63
N PRO A 274 26.99 -2.76 3.36
CA PRO A 274 27.17 -3.89 2.43
C PRO A 274 28.15 -4.95 2.93
N ALA A 275 29.20 -4.51 3.64
CA ALA A 275 30.16 -5.40 4.28
C ALA A 275 29.57 -6.11 5.52
N GLY A 276 28.45 -5.66 6.07
CA GLY A 276 27.73 -6.28 7.19
C GLY A 276 28.35 -6.05 8.57
N ASN A 277 29.31 -5.14 8.69
CA ASN A 277 30.09 -4.85 9.89
C ASN A 277 29.80 -3.46 10.49
N GLN A 278 28.95 -2.66 9.86
CA GLN A 278 28.52 -1.38 10.38
C GLN A 278 26.99 -1.29 10.29
N VAL A 279 26.39 -0.52 11.18
CA VAL A 279 24.94 -0.28 11.21
C VAL A 279 24.70 1.22 11.30
N ILE A 280 24.00 1.78 10.32
CA ILE A 280 23.46 3.14 10.38
C ILE A 280 22.00 3.06 10.84
N TYR A 281 21.58 4.04 11.63
CA TYR A 281 20.26 4.06 12.26
C TYR A 281 19.86 5.49 12.62
N GLU A 282 18.62 5.67 13.03
CA GLU A 282 18.10 6.96 13.51
C GLU A 282 17.93 6.95 15.04
N SER A 283 18.20 8.07 15.68
CA SER A 283 17.97 8.28 17.12
C SER A 283 17.67 9.75 17.40
N ASN A 284 16.87 10.01 18.45
CA ASN A 284 16.60 11.36 18.94
C ASN A 284 17.21 11.62 20.33
N VAL A 285 18.27 10.87 20.69
CA VAL A 285 18.97 11.04 21.96
C VAL A 285 19.48 12.47 22.18
N ASP A 286 19.76 13.20 21.10
CA ASP A 286 20.22 14.59 21.11
C ASP A 286 19.13 15.63 20.81
N GLY A 287 17.84 15.25 20.81
CA GLY A 287 16.71 16.17 20.61
C GLY A 287 15.84 15.85 19.39
N ASN A 288 16.29 16.24 18.19
CA ASN A 288 15.69 15.88 16.90
C ASN A 288 16.20 14.51 16.42
N LEU A 289 15.54 13.91 15.43
CA LEU A 289 16.08 12.71 14.78
C LEU A 289 17.37 13.04 14.05
N GLU A 290 18.38 12.23 14.31
CA GLU A 290 19.68 12.30 13.66
C GLU A 290 20.16 10.90 13.31
N LEU A 291 21.07 10.84 12.34
CA LEU A 291 21.70 9.60 11.92
C LEU A 291 22.90 9.29 12.81
N TYR A 292 22.99 8.03 13.23
CA TYR A 292 24.12 7.50 13.98
C TYR A 292 24.65 6.23 13.32
N LEU A 293 25.93 5.96 13.57
CA LEU A 293 26.67 4.81 13.06
C LEU A 293 27.24 4.00 14.21
N LEU A 294 27.08 2.67 14.16
CA LEU A 294 27.84 1.71 14.96
C LEU A 294 28.84 0.98 14.07
N ASP A 295 30.06 0.81 14.59
CA ASP A 295 31.03 -0.13 14.05
C ASP A 295 31.01 -1.40 14.90
N LEU A 296 30.86 -2.55 14.23
CA LEU A 296 30.84 -3.88 14.84
C LEU A 296 32.05 -4.72 14.39
N ALA A 297 32.98 -4.12 13.64
CA ALA A 297 34.15 -4.81 13.14
C ALA A 297 35.04 -5.30 14.31
N GLY A 298 35.39 -6.58 14.27
CA GLY A 298 36.30 -7.20 15.25
C GLY A 298 35.66 -7.52 16.61
N LEU A 299 34.39 -7.19 16.83
CA LEU A 299 33.69 -7.54 18.08
C LEU A 299 33.27 -9.02 18.09
N ASP A 300 33.39 -9.66 19.25
CA ASP A 300 32.78 -10.97 19.49
C ASP A 300 31.29 -10.81 19.82
N LEU A 301 30.44 -10.94 18.79
CA LEU A 301 28.99 -10.82 18.92
C LEU A 301 28.37 -11.83 19.91
N ALA A 302 29.06 -12.93 20.24
CA ALA A 302 28.57 -13.88 21.22
C ALA A 302 28.77 -13.40 22.67
N GLN A 303 29.66 -12.44 22.92
CA GLN A 303 29.98 -11.89 24.25
C GLN A 303 29.74 -10.39 24.38
N LEU A 304 29.37 -9.73 23.28
CA LEU A 304 29.14 -8.28 23.20
C LEU A 304 28.25 -7.76 24.34
N THR A 305 28.70 -6.66 24.94
CA THR A 305 27.93 -5.82 25.88
C THR A 305 27.70 -4.42 25.28
N PRO A 306 26.78 -3.63 25.84
CA PRO A 306 26.59 -2.25 25.41
C PRO A 306 27.81 -1.35 25.58
N GLU A 307 28.77 -1.68 26.46
CA GLU A 307 30.00 -0.89 26.61
C GLU A 307 31.00 -1.10 25.47
N ASP A 308 30.87 -2.19 24.70
CA ASP A 308 31.77 -2.50 23.58
C ASP A 308 31.50 -1.64 22.34
N VAL A 309 30.34 -0.96 22.27
CA VAL A 309 29.92 -0.18 21.12
C VAL A 309 29.94 1.31 21.41
N VAL A 310 30.38 2.10 20.42
CA VAL A 310 30.45 3.55 20.51
C VAL A 310 29.59 4.17 19.41
N PRO A 311 28.38 4.67 19.74
CA PRO A 311 27.56 5.45 18.82
C PRO A 311 28.29 6.68 18.28
N LYS A 312 28.34 6.82 16.95
CA LYS A 312 28.88 8.00 16.27
C LYS A 312 27.76 8.73 15.55
N ARG A 313 27.43 9.95 15.98
CA ARG A 313 26.51 10.84 15.24
C ARG A 313 27.11 11.25 13.90
N ILE A 314 26.28 11.28 12.86
CA ILE A 314 26.66 11.55 11.46
C ILE A 314 26.09 12.87 10.97
N THR A 315 24.83 13.17 11.27
CA THR A 315 24.16 14.41 10.89
C THR A 315 24.04 15.35 12.10
N PHE A 316 24.14 16.66 11.86
CA PHE A 316 24.19 17.68 12.91
C PHE A 316 23.38 18.92 12.47
N ASN A 317 22.07 18.90 12.70
CA ASN A 317 21.20 20.04 12.40
C ASN A 317 19.99 20.08 13.35
N GLU A 318 19.06 21.00 13.10
CA GLU A 318 17.88 21.23 13.97
C GLU A 318 16.60 20.53 13.47
N THR A 319 16.68 19.80 12.36
CA THR A 319 15.54 19.14 11.70
C THR A 319 15.70 17.63 11.69
N ASP A 320 14.61 16.89 11.52
CA ASP A 320 14.65 15.44 11.61
C ASP A 320 15.32 14.79 10.39
N ASP A 321 16.31 13.92 10.65
CA ASP A 321 17.01 13.06 9.70
C ASP A 321 16.85 11.58 10.06
N GLY A 322 16.31 10.78 9.14
CA GLY A 322 15.96 9.38 9.42
C GLY A 322 15.84 8.49 8.19
N SER A 323 15.39 7.25 8.41
CA SER A 323 15.26 6.21 7.39
C SER A 323 16.49 6.08 6.45
N PRO A 324 17.71 5.90 7.00
CA PRO A 324 18.92 5.84 6.18
C PRO A 324 19.01 4.56 5.35
N ALA A 325 19.85 4.54 4.32
CA ALA A 325 20.29 3.33 3.62
C ALA A 325 21.68 3.54 3.02
N PHE A 326 22.53 2.52 3.08
CA PHE A 326 23.87 2.58 2.48
C PHE A 326 23.83 2.47 0.96
N PHE A 327 24.74 3.18 0.30
CA PHE A 327 25.19 2.83 -1.03
C PHE A 327 26.10 1.58 -0.97
N PRO A 328 26.22 0.81 -2.07
CA PRO A 328 27.05 -0.40 -2.11
C PRO A 328 28.54 -0.18 -1.84
N ASP A 329 29.02 1.06 -2.00
CA ASP A 329 30.39 1.45 -1.66
C ASP A 329 30.66 1.46 -0.13
N GLY A 330 29.61 1.43 0.69
CA GLY A 330 29.69 1.51 2.16
C GLY A 330 30.18 2.85 2.70
N LYS A 331 30.41 3.85 1.83
CA LYS A 331 30.97 5.15 2.19
C LYS A 331 29.94 6.27 2.18
N ARG A 332 28.84 6.06 1.46
CA ARG A 332 27.74 7.01 1.34
C ARG A 332 26.45 6.40 1.83
N VAL A 333 25.55 7.27 2.29
CA VAL A 333 24.19 6.91 2.64
C VAL A 333 23.20 7.85 1.97
N ILE A 334 22.04 7.33 1.64
CA ILE A 334 20.84 8.11 1.32
C ILE A 334 19.92 8.08 2.54
N PHE A 335 19.23 9.17 2.82
CA PHE A 335 18.34 9.29 3.98
C PHE A 335 17.20 10.28 3.69
N VAL A 336 16.23 10.32 4.59
CA VAL A 336 15.11 11.24 4.56
C VAL A 336 15.39 12.39 5.51
N ALA A 337 15.25 13.61 5.03
CA ALA A 337 15.45 14.84 5.80
C ALA A 337 14.19 15.71 5.75
N SER A 338 13.72 16.18 6.90
CA SER A 338 12.56 17.08 7.04
C SER A 338 12.94 18.55 6.91
N ARG A 339 13.55 18.94 5.79
CA ARG A 339 13.90 20.34 5.53
C ARG A 339 12.64 21.09 5.09
N ASN A 340 12.33 22.23 5.72
CA ASN A 340 11.15 23.07 5.42
C ASN A 340 9.81 22.32 5.49
N GLU A 341 9.61 21.49 6.51
CA GLU A 341 8.37 20.72 6.75
C GLU A 341 8.01 19.70 5.65
N LEU A 342 8.94 19.39 4.74
CA LEU A 342 8.78 18.37 3.71
C LEU A 342 9.89 17.31 3.83
N ASN A 343 9.49 16.04 3.89
CA ASN A 343 10.42 14.92 3.88
C ASN A 343 10.99 14.70 2.47
N GLN A 344 12.29 14.91 2.28
CA GLN A 344 12.96 14.73 0.99
C GLN A 344 14.21 13.88 1.11
N LEU A 345 14.74 13.41 -0.02
CA LEU A 345 15.92 12.55 -0.03
C LEU A 345 17.19 13.38 -0.01
N TYR A 346 18.14 12.99 0.83
CA TYR A 346 19.47 13.58 0.90
C TYR A 346 20.52 12.48 0.87
N THR A 347 21.72 12.81 0.43
CA THR A 347 22.89 11.92 0.52
C THR A 347 23.98 12.55 1.35
N ILE A 348 24.72 11.75 2.13
CA ILE A 348 25.86 12.20 2.93
C ILE A 348 26.92 11.11 2.98
N ASP A 349 28.18 11.48 3.20
CA ASP A 349 29.27 10.54 3.47
C ASP A 349 29.19 10.06 4.93
N ILE A 350 29.65 8.84 5.21
CA ILE A 350 29.63 8.26 6.58
C ILE A 350 30.57 8.97 7.57
N ASP A 351 31.38 9.92 7.10
CA ASP A 351 32.16 10.81 7.95
C ASP A 351 31.41 12.09 8.34
N GLY A 352 30.16 12.25 7.89
CA GLY A 352 29.29 13.39 8.17
C GLY A 352 29.48 14.57 7.20
N LYS A 353 30.22 14.38 6.10
CA LYS A 353 30.50 15.44 5.12
C LYS A 353 29.73 15.24 3.82
N ASN A 354 29.83 16.25 2.95
CA ASN A 354 29.29 16.21 1.58
C ASN A 354 27.78 15.94 1.50
N GLU A 355 27.01 16.48 2.46
CA GLU A 355 25.55 16.43 2.41
C GLU A 355 25.03 17.12 1.13
N LYS A 356 24.07 16.48 0.45
CA LYS A 356 23.44 17.01 -0.78
C LYS A 356 21.97 16.65 -0.83
N HIS A 357 21.14 17.61 -1.25
CA HIS A 357 19.73 17.37 -1.57
C HIS A 357 19.61 16.55 -2.86
N PHE A 358 19.06 15.35 -2.75
CA PHE A 358 18.89 14.41 -3.85
C PHE A 358 17.51 14.55 -4.50
N ASN A 359 17.48 14.80 -5.81
CA ASN A 359 16.24 14.98 -6.60
C ASN A 359 15.24 15.97 -5.94
N PRO A 360 15.58 17.27 -5.81
CA PRO A 360 14.69 18.24 -5.20
C PRO A 360 13.38 18.39 -5.99
N ASN A 361 12.25 18.17 -5.32
CA ASN A 361 10.91 18.28 -5.90
C ASN A 361 9.88 18.74 -4.84
N ARG A 362 8.57 18.66 -5.11
CA ARG A 362 7.51 19.11 -4.18
C ARG A 362 6.85 17.98 -3.38
N TYR A 363 7.37 16.76 -3.49
CA TYR A 363 6.74 15.55 -3.01
C TYR A 363 7.52 14.95 -1.83
N GLY A 364 6.77 14.40 -0.87
CA GLY A 364 7.35 13.66 0.25
C GLY A 364 7.98 12.34 -0.20
N CYS A 365 9.16 12.01 0.32
CA CYS A 365 9.89 10.78 0.05
C CYS A 365 10.25 10.05 1.35
N TYR A 366 10.11 8.73 1.36
CA TYR A 366 10.22 7.90 2.57
C TYR A 366 10.87 6.55 2.29
N ASN A 367 11.39 5.89 3.33
CA ASN A 367 12.01 4.55 3.30
C ASN A 367 12.88 4.26 2.06
N PRO A 368 13.93 5.06 1.77
CA PRO A 368 14.81 4.79 0.65
C PRO A 368 15.61 3.49 0.85
N THR A 369 15.96 2.84 -0.26
CA THR A 369 16.91 1.74 -0.33
C THR A 369 17.66 1.79 -1.65
N VAL A 370 18.91 1.35 -1.68
CA VAL A 370 19.78 1.40 -2.87
C VAL A 370 19.95 -0.01 -3.43
N SER A 371 19.91 -0.15 -4.75
CA SER A 371 20.16 -1.42 -5.43
C SER A 371 21.60 -1.90 -5.18
N PRO A 372 21.86 -3.22 -5.19
CA PRO A 372 23.19 -3.76 -4.93
C PRO A 372 24.28 -3.29 -5.91
N ASP A 373 23.89 -2.93 -7.14
CA ASP A 373 24.79 -2.36 -8.15
C ASP A 373 24.97 -0.83 -8.03
N GLY A 374 24.22 -0.19 -7.14
CA GLY A 374 24.32 1.24 -6.82
C GLY A 374 23.70 2.15 -7.86
N LYS A 375 22.99 1.62 -8.87
CA LYS A 375 22.47 2.38 -10.00
C LYS A 375 21.03 2.85 -9.81
N THR A 376 20.27 2.21 -8.93
CA THR A 376 18.86 2.49 -8.72
C THR A 376 18.58 2.69 -7.24
N ILE A 377 17.71 3.63 -6.92
CA ILE A 377 17.17 3.85 -5.59
C ILE A 377 15.68 3.53 -5.65
N ALA A 378 15.20 2.72 -4.72
CA ALA A 378 13.77 2.55 -4.47
C ALA A 378 13.37 3.40 -3.27
N TYR A 379 12.25 4.11 -3.34
CA TYR A 379 11.74 4.90 -2.23
C TYR A 379 10.20 4.96 -2.31
N VAL A 380 9.56 5.42 -1.24
CA VAL A 380 8.11 5.51 -1.13
C VAL A 380 7.66 6.96 -1.23
N SER A 381 6.55 7.21 -1.93
CA SER A 381 5.92 8.54 -1.99
C SER A 381 4.40 8.44 -2.06
N ALA A 382 3.72 9.36 -1.39
CA ALA A 382 2.27 9.52 -1.45
C ALA A 382 1.79 10.49 -2.56
N ARG A 383 2.70 10.87 -3.49
CA ARG A 383 2.46 11.92 -4.49
C ARG A 383 1.28 11.68 -5.43
N ASP A 384 0.86 10.43 -5.57
CA ASP A 384 -0.22 9.99 -6.44
C ASP A 384 -1.47 9.54 -5.65
N GLY A 385 -1.64 10.01 -4.41
CA GLY A 385 -2.85 9.77 -3.61
C GLY A 385 -2.89 8.44 -2.85
N ASP A 386 -1.90 7.58 -3.02
CA ASP A 386 -1.61 6.44 -2.14
C ASP A 386 -0.08 6.29 -1.98
N TRP A 387 0.35 5.57 -0.94
CA TRP A 387 1.77 5.28 -0.70
C TRP A 387 2.24 4.23 -1.69
N GLU A 388 3.10 4.64 -2.62
CA GLU A 388 3.57 3.80 -3.70
C GLU A 388 5.09 3.78 -3.73
N ILE A 389 5.66 2.72 -4.28
CA ILE A 389 7.09 2.56 -4.47
C ILE A 389 7.47 3.10 -5.85
N TYR A 390 8.52 3.90 -5.85
CA TYR A 390 9.15 4.50 -7.03
C TYR A 390 10.58 4.02 -7.14
N LEU A 391 11.04 3.88 -8.39
CA LEU A 391 12.45 3.73 -8.72
C LEU A 391 12.95 5.03 -9.32
N ILE A 392 14.17 5.41 -8.96
CA ILE A 392 14.90 6.54 -9.54
C ILE A 392 16.35 6.12 -9.74
N ASP A 393 16.99 6.61 -10.78
CA ASP A 393 18.40 6.32 -11.03
C ASP A 393 19.27 7.05 -9.99
N ALA A 394 20.47 6.52 -9.73
CA ALA A 394 21.38 7.07 -8.73
C ALA A 394 21.92 8.48 -9.07
N ASP A 395 21.69 8.97 -10.28
CA ASP A 395 21.94 10.36 -10.68
C ASP A 395 20.73 11.29 -10.46
N GLY A 396 19.64 10.76 -9.92
CA GLY A 396 18.40 11.49 -9.63
C GLY A 396 17.46 11.65 -10.82
N LYS A 397 17.61 10.86 -11.89
CA LYS A 397 16.75 10.90 -13.09
C LYS A 397 15.93 9.62 -13.27
N ASN A 398 15.12 9.59 -14.34
CA ASN A 398 14.32 8.43 -14.76
C ASN A 398 13.43 7.86 -13.65
N GLU A 399 12.89 8.77 -12.84
CA GLU A 399 11.95 8.45 -11.79
C GLU A 399 10.68 7.83 -12.38
N ARG A 400 10.26 6.69 -11.84
CA ARG A 400 9.08 5.95 -12.29
C ARG A 400 8.44 5.20 -11.14
N ARG A 401 7.11 5.21 -11.10
CA ARG A 401 6.32 4.40 -10.16
C ARG A 401 6.34 2.94 -10.59
N ILE A 402 6.43 2.01 -9.64
CA ILE A 402 6.45 0.56 -9.94
C ILE A 402 5.31 -0.23 -9.28
N THR A 403 4.75 0.27 -8.19
CA THR A 403 3.51 -0.24 -7.60
C THR A 403 2.34 0.66 -7.98
N SER A 404 1.18 0.05 -8.19
CA SER A 404 -0.03 0.78 -8.52
C SER A 404 -1.31 0.12 -8.04
N ASP A 405 -1.21 -1.08 -7.45
CA ASP A 405 -2.33 -1.91 -6.99
C ASP A 405 -3.09 -1.25 -5.84
N ILE A 406 -4.30 -1.74 -5.55
CA ILE A 406 -5.15 -1.22 -4.48
C ILE A 406 -4.43 -1.37 -3.15
N GLY A 407 -4.04 -0.27 -2.52
CA GLY A 407 -3.48 -0.25 -1.18
C GLY A 407 -2.02 0.16 -1.15
N ARG A 408 -1.58 0.49 0.05
CA ARG A 408 -0.28 1.07 0.32
C ARG A 408 0.80 0.03 0.03
N SER A 409 1.89 0.48 -0.56
CA SER A 409 3.10 -0.29 -0.81
C SER A 409 4.30 0.45 -0.20
N ILE A 410 4.98 -0.17 0.75
CA ILE A 410 5.99 0.46 1.61
C ILE A 410 7.18 -0.48 1.90
N GLN A 411 8.21 0.05 2.57
CA GLN A 411 9.38 -0.69 3.05
C GLN A 411 10.04 -1.58 1.96
N PRO A 412 10.46 -1.00 0.82
CA PRO A 412 11.15 -1.73 -0.23
C PRO A 412 12.50 -2.26 0.25
N ALA A 413 12.88 -3.46 -0.20
CA ALA A 413 14.17 -4.08 0.02
C ALA A 413 14.61 -4.85 -1.23
N PHE A 414 15.75 -4.48 -1.82
CA PHE A 414 16.31 -5.20 -2.96
C PHE A 414 16.87 -6.57 -2.52
N SER A 415 16.72 -7.57 -3.40
CA SER A 415 17.49 -8.81 -3.29
C SER A 415 18.99 -8.55 -3.53
N PRO A 416 19.91 -9.36 -3.00
CA PRO A 416 21.36 -9.13 -3.16
C PRO A 416 21.85 -9.17 -4.60
N ASP A 417 21.12 -9.84 -5.49
CA ASP A 417 21.38 -9.87 -6.93
C ASP A 417 20.73 -8.71 -7.72
N GLY A 418 19.91 -7.89 -7.06
CA GLY A 418 19.20 -6.75 -7.65
C GLY A 418 18.02 -7.13 -8.57
N ARG A 419 17.70 -8.41 -8.72
CA ARG A 419 16.68 -8.91 -9.67
C ARG A 419 15.27 -8.89 -9.10
N SER A 420 15.14 -8.73 -7.79
CA SER A 420 13.86 -8.72 -7.08
C SER A 420 13.78 -7.61 -6.04
N LEU A 421 12.56 -7.24 -5.70
CA LEU A 421 12.24 -6.30 -4.63
C LEU A 421 11.22 -6.94 -3.70
N ALA A 422 11.59 -7.16 -2.43
CA ALA A 422 10.62 -7.46 -1.39
C ALA A 422 10.03 -6.14 -0.88
N TYR A 423 8.74 -6.13 -0.57
CA TYR A 423 8.06 -4.95 -0.04
C TYR A 423 6.82 -5.35 0.74
N VAL A 424 6.26 -4.39 1.47
CA VAL A 424 5.09 -4.59 2.33
C VAL A 424 3.88 -3.92 1.70
N SER A 425 2.73 -4.60 1.64
CA SER A 425 1.50 -4.01 1.13
C SER A 425 0.25 -4.46 1.88
N ASP A 426 -0.70 -3.54 2.05
CA ASP A 426 -2.02 -3.79 2.67
C ASP A 426 -3.13 -4.08 1.63
N ARG A 427 -2.76 -4.42 0.40
CA ARG A 427 -3.69 -4.75 -0.68
C ARG A 427 -4.64 -5.92 -0.40
N SER A 428 -4.37 -6.67 0.67
CA SER A 428 -5.22 -7.75 1.17
C SER A 428 -5.68 -7.49 2.61
N ASP A 429 -5.97 -6.23 2.94
CA ASP A 429 -6.55 -5.71 4.19
C ASP A 429 -5.66 -5.73 5.45
N THR A 430 -4.67 -6.62 5.49
CA THR A 430 -3.55 -6.61 6.46
C THR A 430 -2.23 -6.47 5.72
N PHE A 431 -1.17 -6.03 6.41
CA PHE A 431 0.14 -5.85 5.78
C PHE A 431 0.82 -7.21 5.54
N HIS A 432 1.13 -7.49 4.28
CA HIS A 432 1.85 -8.69 3.86
C HIS A 432 3.11 -8.35 3.10
N ILE A 433 4.03 -9.31 3.08
CA ILE A 433 5.25 -9.22 2.29
C ILE A 433 4.97 -9.76 0.91
N TYR A 434 5.33 -8.99 -0.09
CA TYR A 434 5.26 -9.30 -1.50
C TYR A 434 6.67 -9.32 -2.08
N LEU A 435 6.88 -10.17 -3.08
CA LEU A 435 8.10 -10.26 -3.85
C LEU A 435 7.80 -9.88 -5.30
N MET A 436 8.47 -8.84 -5.77
CA MET A 436 8.39 -8.33 -7.15
C MET A 436 9.63 -8.76 -7.92
N SER A 437 9.45 -9.27 -9.14
CA SER A 437 10.57 -9.55 -10.06
C SER A 437 10.81 -8.36 -10.98
N LEU A 438 11.99 -7.76 -10.89
CA LEU A 438 12.36 -6.54 -11.64
C LEU A 438 12.82 -6.83 -13.08
N ASP A 439 13.18 -8.07 -13.39
CA ASP A 439 13.60 -8.48 -14.74
C ASP A 439 12.44 -8.65 -15.72
N ARG A 440 11.20 -8.69 -15.21
CA ARG A 440 10.00 -9.03 -15.97
C ARG A 440 8.96 -7.91 -15.81
N PRO A 441 9.16 -6.76 -16.46
CA PRO A 441 8.14 -5.72 -16.49
C PRO A 441 6.86 -6.27 -17.12
N VAL A 442 5.73 -5.79 -16.64
CA VAL A 442 4.41 -6.19 -17.13
C VAL A 442 3.92 -5.12 -18.06
N THR A 443 3.72 -5.47 -19.33
CA THR A 443 3.07 -4.55 -20.26
C THR A 443 1.57 -4.53 -20.00
N ARG A 444 0.88 -3.48 -20.46
CA ARG A 444 -0.60 -3.49 -20.47
C ARG A 444 -1.18 -4.69 -21.23
N GLN A 445 -0.50 -5.15 -22.28
CA GLN A 445 -0.90 -6.36 -23.01
C GLN A 445 -0.73 -7.63 -22.16
N ASP A 446 0.30 -7.69 -21.31
CA ASP A 446 0.51 -8.83 -20.41
C ASP A 446 -0.50 -8.85 -19.27
N LEU A 447 -0.86 -7.68 -18.73
CA LEU A 447 -1.98 -7.55 -17.78
C LEU A 447 -3.25 -8.12 -18.42
N ALA A 448 -3.56 -7.73 -19.65
CA ALA A 448 -4.70 -8.26 -20.39
C ALA A 448 -4.59 -9.77 -20.69
N LYS A 449 -3.39 -10.34 -20.88
CA LYS A 449 -3.19 -11.76 -21.21
C LYS A 449 -3.20 -12.72 -20.02
N ARG A 450 -2.84 -12.30 -18.81
CA ARG A 450 -2.83 -13.15 -17.59
C ARG A 450 -4.20 -13.63 -17.13
N LEU A 451 -5.22 -13.34 -17.92
CA LEU A 451 -6.64 -13.38 -17.61
C LEU A 451 -7.38 -14.18 -18.71
N GLN A 452 -6.65 -15.06 -19.41
CA GLN A 452 -7.13 -16.18 -20.23
C GLN A 452 -6.59 -17.46 -19.60
#